data_AF-A0A4V3WBU1-F1
#
_entry.id   AF-A0A4V3WBU1-F1
#
_cell.length_a   1.000
_cell.length_b   1.000
_cell.length_c   1.000
_cell.angle_alpha   90.00
_cell.angle_beta   90.00
_cell.angle_gamma   90.00
#
_symmetry.space_group_name_H-M   'P 1'
#
loop_
_entity.id
_entity.type
_entity.pdbx_description
1 polymer ?
#
loop_
_entity_poly.entity_id
_entity_poly.type
_entity_poly.pdbx_seq_one_letter_code
_entity_poly.pdbx_strand_id
1 'polypeptide(L)'
;MRYPSFSHCKGLSRFVAMTALGLCAWTPGAFAQQVDPYRLMVREQFFKSLVDVCSRLHGDDTQQYRKLLQGWQAQNRQQLEPVMRELTQGNGNSDRLGKALEVERRTLEDWQTNQMKVSRERTPSKAECGRMLESLSRLSI
;
A
#
# COMPACT_ATOMS: atom_id res chain seq x y z
N MET A 1 9.68 11.66 -53.93
CA MET A 1 9.46 10.29 -53.42
C MET A 1 8.28 10.33 -52.46
N ARG A 2 7.19 9.63 -52.80
CA ARG A 2 5.94 9.48 -52.02
C ARG A 2 5.85 8.02 -51.59
N TYR A 3 5.57 7.76 -50.31
CA TYR A 3 5.30 6.41 -49.80
C TYR A 3 3.83 6.02 -50.06
N PRO A 4 3.52 4.77 -50.45
CA PRO A 4 2.16 4.32 -50.64
C PRO A 4 1.58 3.62 -49.39
N SER A 5 0.29 3.84 -49.20
CA SER A 5 -0.64 3.05 -48.38
C SER A 5 -0.60 1.56 -48.70
N PHE A 6 -0.90 0.71 -47.71
CA PHE A 6 -1.46 -0.61 -47.97
C PHE A 6 -2.75 -0.83 -47.18
N SER A 7 -3.84 -0.83 -47.95
CA SER A 7 -5.15 -1.32 -47.57
C SER A 7 -5.13 -2.83 -47.38
N HIS A 8 -5.81 -3.27 -46.31
CA HIS A 8 -6.65 -4.46 -46.21
C HIS A 8 -6.33 -5.69 -47.07
N CYS A 9 -6.01 -6.79 -46.40
CA CYS A 9 -6.49 -8.11 -46.84
C CYS A 9 -7.18 -8.85 -45.68
N LYS A 10 -8.43 -9.23 -45.97
CA LYS A 10 -9.35 -10.04 -45.19
C LYS A 10 -8.73 -11.35 -44.74
N GLY A 11 -9.10 -11.76 -43.53
CA GLY A 11 -8.73 -13.05 -42.97
C GLY A 11 -9.39 -14.23 -43.66
N LEU A 12 -8.72 -15.38 -43.57
CA LEU A 12 -9.34 -16.69 -43.57
C LEU A 12 -8.38 -17.71 -42.90
N SER A 13 -8.78 -18.13 -41.70
CA SER A 13 -8.66 -19.49 -41.15
C SER A 13 -7.33 -20.05 -40.60
N ARG A 14 -7.46 -20.69 -39.42
CA ARG A 14 -6.54 -21.59 -38.67
C ARG A 14 -5.66 -20.88 -37.61
N PHE A 15 -6.22 -20.50 -36.45
CA PHE A 15 -6.46 -21.37 -35.27
C PHE A 15 -5.27 -22.28 -34.92
N VAL A 16 -4.65 -21.96 -33.78
CA VAL A 16 -3.83 -22.82 -32.91
C VAL A 16 -2.45 -23.19 -33.47
N ALA A 17 -1.53 -22.22 -33.43
CA ALA A 17 -0.10 -22.51 -33.33
C ALA A 17 0.17 -23.01 -31.90
N MET A 18 0.03 -24.32 -31.72
CA MET A 18 0.44 -25.05 -30.52
C MET A 18 1.95 -25.31 -30.56
N THR A 19 2.54 -25.20 -29.37
CA THR A 19 3.72 -25.93 -28.89
C THR A 19 5.10 -25.59 -29.48
N ALA A 20 5.75 -24.60 -28.86
CA ALA A 20 7.17 -24.70 -28.54
C ALA A 20 7.33 -24.53 -27.02
N LEU A 21 7.43 -25.66 -26.34
CA LEU A 21 7.74 -25.79 -24.92
C LEU A 21 9.15 -25.29 -24.64
N GLY A 22 9.28 -24.35 -23.70
CA GLY A 22 10.57 -23.87 -23.23
C GLY A 22 10.48 -22.70 -22.26
N LEU A 23 10.04 -22.99 -21.04
CA LEU A 23 10.28 -22.23 -19.79
C LEU A 23 9.44 -20.96 -19.55
N CYS A 24 8.55 -21.10 -18.57
CA CYS A 24 7.90 -20.09 -17.75
C CYS A 24 8.53 -18.69 -17.76
N ALA A 25 8.12 -17.83 -18.69
CA ALA A 25 8.13 -16.40 -18.43
C ALA A 25 6.79 -16.07 -17.76
N TRP A 26 6.81 -16.09 -16.43
CA TRP A 26 5.84 -15.40 -15.59
C TRP A 26 5.41 -14.10 -16.28
N THR A 27 4.16 -14.01 -16.70
CA THR A 27 3.47 -12.73 -16.77
C THR A 27 3.00 -12.50 -15.33
N PRO A 28 3.68 -11.67 -14.51
CA PRO A 28 3.06 -11.27 -13.26
C PRO A 28 1.83 -10.48 -13.68
N GLY A 29 0.67 -11.00 -13.30
CA GLY A 29 -0.61 -10.48 -13.73
C GLY A 29 -0.66 -8.97 -13.57
N ALA A 30 -1.06 -8.30 -14.64
CA ALA A 30 -1.58 -6.93 -14.62
C ALA A 30 -2.96 -6.87 -13.93
N PHE A 31 -3.10 -7.57 -12.81
CA PHE A 31 -3.95 -7.18 -11.70
C PHE A 31 -3.00 -6.65 -10.63
N ALA A 32 -2.47 -5.45 -10.88
CA ALA A 32 -2.24 -4.57 -9.75
C ALA A 32 -3.61 -4.44 -9.08
N GLN A 33 -3.81 -5.18 -7.99
CA GLN A 33 -4.87 -4.86 -7.05
C GLN A 33 -4.72 -3.36 -6.82
N GLN A 34 -5.68 -2.56 -7.31
CA GLN A 34 -5.71 -1.13 -7.04
C GLN A 34 -5.88 -1.02 -5.54
N VAL A 35 -4.75 -0.90 -4.85
CA VAL A 35 -4.68 -0.59 -3.43
C VAL A 35 -5.53 0.66 -3.24
N ASP A 36 -6.61 0.55 -2.45
CA ASP A 36 -7.53 1.66 -2.25
C ASP A 36 -6.75 2.80 -1.58
N PRO A 37 -6.55 3.95 -2.25
CA PRO A 37 -5.69 5.00 -1.72
C PRO A 37 -6.29 5.64 -0.44
N TYR A 38 -7.59 5.48 -0.20
CA TYR A 38 -8.21 5.84 1.07
C TYR A 38 -7.78 4.93 2.24
N ARG A 39 -7.53 3.63 1.99
CA ARG A 39 -6.96 2.71 2.99
C ARG A 39 -5.52 3.10 3.33
N LEU A 40 -4.73 3.46 2.32
CA LEU A 40 -3.37 3.98 2.53
C LEU A 40 -3.37 5.23 3.42
N MET A 41 -4.31 6.15 3.21
CA MET A 41 -4.42 7.35 4.04
C MET A 41 -4.71 7.00 5.50
N VAL A 42 -5.67 6.10 5.76
CA VAL A 42 -5.98 5.64 7.13
C VAL A 42 -4.74 5.00 7.77
N ARG A 43 -4.01 4.16 7.03
CA ARG A 43 -2.75 3.57 7.50
C ARG A 43 -1.69 4.61 7.81
N GLU A 44 -1.55 5.64 6.99
CA GLU A 44 -0.61 6.74 7.24
C GLU A 44 -0.90 7.43 8.58
N GLN A 45 -2.17 7.72 8.87
CA GLN A 45 -2.58 8.35 10.13
C GLN A 45 -2.30 7.45 11.34
N PHE A 46 -2.56 6.14 11.20
CA PHE A 46 -2.23 5.17 12.22
C PHE A 46 -0.71 5.07 12.46
N PHE A 47 0.08 5.06 11.38
CA PHE A 47 1.54 5.03 11.45
C PHE A 47 2.09 6.29 12.14
N LYS A 48 1.60 7.48 11.78
CA LYS A 48 1.93 8.75 12.47
C LYS A 48 1.65 8.65 13.97
N SER A 49 0.47 8.16 14.34
CA SER A 49 0.07 8.01 15.74
C SER A 49 1.00 7.05 16.51
N LEU A 50 1.39 5.93 15.91
CA LEU A 50 2.33 4.99 16.53
C LEU A 50 3.74 5.58 16.65
N VAL A 51 4.21 6.34 15.64
CA VAL A 51 5.48 7.07 15.74
C VAL A 51 5.44 8.06 16.89
N ASP A 52 4.36 8.81 17.05
CA ASP A 52 4.21 9.79 18.13
C ASP A 52 4.20 9.11 19.51
N VAL A 53 3.47 8.02 19.67
CA VAL A 53 3.45 7.24 20.93
C VAL A 53 4.84 6.69 21.23
N CYS A 54 5.48 6.00 20.29
CA CYS A 54 6.80 5.42 20.48
C CYS A 54 7.88 6.48 20.72
N SER A 55 7.78 7.65 20.09
CA SER A 55 8.71 8.78 20.31
C SER A 55 8.53 9.40 21.70
N ARG A 56 7.30 9.48 22.21
CA ARG A 56 7.03 9.96 23.58
C ARG A 56 7.56 8.98 24.64
N LEU A 57 7.46 7.68 24.36
CA LEU A 57 7.95 6.64 25.26
C LEU A 57 9.48 6.49 25.21
N HIS A 58 10.08 6.62 24.02
CA HIS A 58 11.49 6.35 23.74
C HIS A 58 12.09 7.50 22.91
N GLY A 59 12.31 8.65 23.57
CA GLY A 59 12.72 9.90 22.91
C GLY A 59 13.98 9.80 22.05
N ASP A 60 14.92 8.93 22.43
CA ASP A 60 16.22 8.74 21.78
C ASP A 60 16.11 8.21 20.33
N ASP A 61 15.03 7.49 19.98
CA ASP A 61 14.84 6.87 18.66
C ASP A 61 13.84 7.63 17.78
N THR A 62 13.37 8.80 18.21
CA THR A 62 12.41 9.62 17.47
C THR A 62 12.82 9.82 16.02
N GLN A 63 14.13 10.04 15.76
CA GLN A 63 14.63 10.19 14.40
C GLN A 63 14.51 8.89 13.57
N GLN A 64 14.76 7.73 14.16
CA GLN A 64 14.63 6.44 13.49
C GLN A 64 13.16 6.15 13.16
N TYR A 65 12.25 6.38 14.10
CA TYR A 65 10.81 6.20 13.89
C TYR A 65 10.26 7.12 12.79
N ARG A 66 10.71 8.38 12.76
CA ARG A 66 10.35 9.32 11.67
C ARG A 66 10.92 8.88 10.32
N LYS A 67 12.14 8.33 10.26
CA LYS A 67 12.71 7.80 9.01
C LYS A 67 11.89 6.64 8.45
N LEU A 68 11.37 5.75 9.31
CA LEU A 68 10.48 4.66 8.88
C LEU A 68 9.19 5.21 8.25
N LEU A 69 8.55 6.18 8.90
CA LEU A 69 7.36 6.83 8.36
C LEU A 69 7.65 7.55 7.02
N GLN A 70 8.74 8.30 6.94
CA GLN A 70 9.13 9.00 5.71
C GLN A 70 9.43 8.04 4.56
N GLY A 71 10.12 6.93 4.84
CA GLY A 71 10.38 5.87 3.86
C GLY A 71 9.09 5.26 3.34
N TRP A 72 8.15 4.95 4.23
CA TRP A 72 6.84 4.44 3.86
C TRP A 72 6.02 5.45 3.05
N GLN A 73 6.01 6.73 3.45
CA GLN A 73 5.36 7.80 2.70
C GLN A 73 5.95 7.97 1.31
N ALA A 74 7.27 7.90 1.17
CA ALA A 74 7.95 8.00 -0.12
C ALA A 74 7.55 6.85 -1.07
N GLN A 75 7.41 5.64 -0.55
CA GLN A 75 6.95 4.46 -1.31
C GLN A 75 5.49 4.58 -1.76
N ASN A 76 4.64 5.23 -0.96
CA ASN A 76 3.19 5.29 -1.21
C ASN A 76 2.72 6.66 -1.76
N ARG A 77 3.63 7.60 -2.01
CA ARG A 77 3.31 8.99 -2.38
C ARG A 77 2.39 9.09 -3.60
N GLN A 78 2.70 8.34 -4.66
CA GLN A 78 1.94 8.39 -5.92
C GLN A 78 0.46 7.99 -5.73
N GLN A 79 0.16 7.15 -4.75
CA GLN A 79 -1.20 6.71 -4.44
C GLN A 79 -1.90 7.63 -3.42
N LEU A 80 -1.13 8.24 -2.50
CA LEU A 80 -1.65 9.15 -1.48
C LEU A 80 -1.97 10.56 -2.01
N GLU A 81 -1.15 11.10 -2.93
CA GLU A 81 -1.30 12.48 -3.43
C GLU A 81 -2.69 12.82 -3.98
N PRO A 82 -3.34 11.97 -4.80
CA PRO A 82 -4.68 12.25 -5.31
C PRO A 82 -5.73 12.34 -4.19
N VAL A 83 -5.72 11.40 -3.24
CA VAL A 83 -6.68 11.37 -2.13
C VAL A 83 -6.46 12.53 -1.17
N MET A 84 -5.21 12.88 -0.86
CA MET A 84 -4.91 14.06 -0.04
C MET A 84 -5.43 15.34 -0.71
N ARG A 85 -5.30 15.46 -2.04
CA ARG A 85 -5.81 16.61 -2.79
C ARG A 85 -7.34 16.66 -2.76
N GLU A 86 -8.02 15.53 -3.00
CA GLU A 86 -9.48 15.44 -2.92
C GLU A 86 -10.01 15.88 -1.55
N LEU A 87 -9.41 15.38 -0.47
CA LEU A 87 -9.80 15.74 0.91
C LEU A 87 -9.52 17.22 1.22
N THR A 88 -8.38 17.74 0.80
CA THR A 88 -8.01 19.16 1.03
C THR A 88 -8.95 20.11 0.29
N GLN A 89 -9.44 19.71 -0.88
CA GLN A 89 -10.38 20.49 -1.68
C GLN A 89 -11.84 20.34 -1.23
N GLY A 90 -12.12 19.54 -0.20
CA GLY A 90 -13.48 19.24 0.25
C GLY A 90 -14.27 18.36 -0.73
N ASN A 91 -13.61 17.78 -1.74
CA ASN A 91 -14.20 16.88 -2.73
C ASN A 91 -14.11 15.41 -2.32
N GLY A 92 -13.70 15.13 -1.08
CA GLY A 92 -13.59 13.78 -0.55
C GLY A 92 -14.95 13.09 -0.53
N ASN A 93 -14.99 11.86 -1.07
CA ASN A 93 -16.18 11.03 -0.97
C ASN A 93 -16.26 10.40 0.43
N SER A 94 -17.07 10.98 1.31
CA SER A 94 -17.26 10.54 2.69
C SER A 94 -17.67 9.07 2.82
N ASP A 95 -18.49 8.55 1.91
CA ASP A 95 -18.91 7.14 1.92
C ASP A 95 -17.75 6.21 1.55
N ARG A 96 -16.93 6.62 0.58
CA ARG A 96 -15.72 5.88 0.20
C ARG A 96 -14.70 5.88 1.32
N LEU A 97 -14.52 7.03 1.98
CA LEU A 97 -13.66 7.15 3.16
C LEU A 97 -14.15 6.28 4.31
N GLY A 98 -15.46 6.26 4.59
CA GLY A 98 -16.05 5.43 5.63
C GLY A 98 -15.82 3.93 5.40
N LYS A 99 -16.04 3.47 4.16
CA LYS A 99 -15.75 2.07 3.78
C LYS A 99 -14.27 1.72 3.90
N ALA A 100 -13.39 2.59 3.41
CA ALA A 100 -11.95 2.40 3.51
C ALA A 100 -11.49 2.35 4.97
N LEU A 101 -12.05 3.20 5.83
CA LEU A 101 -11.78 3.20 7.26
C LEU A 101 -12.23 1.91 7.92
N GLU A 102 -13.39 1.36 7.58
CA GLU A 102 -13.85 0.10 8.18
C GLU A 102 -12.98 -1.09 7.74
N VAL A 103 -12.64 -1.19 6.45
CA VAL A 103 -11.77 -2.26 5.95
C VAL A 103 -10.38 -2.14 6.59
N GLU A 104 -9.80 -0.94 6.57
CA GLU A 104 -8.46 -0.73 7.10
C GLU A 104 -8.41 -0.89 8.62
N ARG A 105 -9.46 -0.48 9.35
CA ARG A 105 -9.60 -0.75 10.79
C ARG A 105 -9.51 -2.24 11.05
N ARG A 106 -10.24 -3.08 10.32
CA ARG A 106 -10.18 -4.56 10.49
C ARG A 106 -8.78 -5.09 10.19
N THR A 107 -8.13 -4.60 9.14
CA THR A 107 -6.75 -4.98 8.81
C THR A 107 -5.77 -4.60 9.92
N LEU A 108 -5.89 -3.38 10.47
CA LEU A 108 -5.04 -2.89 11.54
C LEU A 108 -5.34 -3.60 12.87
N GLU A 109 -6.58 -3.96 13.16
CA GLU A 109 -6.97 -4.74 14.34
C GLU A 109 -6.45 -6.17 14.27
N ASP A 110 -6.53 -6.81 13.11
CA ASP A 110 -5.95 -8.14 12.89
C ASP A 110 -4.42 -8.09 12.98
N TRP A 111 -3.79 -7.12 12.30
CA TRP A 111 -2.36 -6.87 12.42
C TRP A 111 -1.95 -6.65 13.87
N GLN A 112 -2.66 -5.76 14.58
CA GLN A 112 -2.37 -5.44 15.97
C GLN A 112 -2.56 -6.67 16.84
N THR A 113 -3.60 -7.48 16.65
CA THR A 113 -3.80 -8.72 17.41
C THR A 113 -2.66 -9.72 17.18
N ASN A 114 -2.18 -9.84 15.94
CA ASN A 114 -1.05 -10.69 15.59
C ASN A 114 0.30 -10.15 16.13
N GLN A 115 0.47 -8.83 16.20
CA GLN A 115 1.64 -8.20 16.83
C GLN A 115 1.55 -8.21 18.37
N MET A 116 0.35 -8.10 18.95
CA MET A 116 0.06 -8.06 20.40
C MET A 116 0.20 -9.41 21.11
N LYS A 117 0.81 -10.42 20.49
CA LYS A 117 1.57 -11.42 21.27
C LYS A 117 2.70 -10.76 22.08
N VAL A 118 3.08 -9.53 21.70
CA VAL A 118 3.71 -8.51 22.55
C VAL A 118 2.66 -7.99 23.56
N SER A 119 2.83 -8.39 24.83
CA SER A 119 1.85 -8.32 25.91
C SER A 119 0.97 -7.06 25.99
N ARG A 120 -0.36 -7.25 26.04
CA ARG A 120 -1.38 -6.20 26.31
C ARG A 120 -1.24 -5.54 27.68
N GLU A 121 -0.41 -6.09 28.56
CA GLU A 121 -0.33 -5.71 29.98
C GLU A 121 0.78 -4.71 30.29
N ARG A 122 1.59 -4.28 29.30
CA ARG A 122 2.74 -3.41 29.56
C ARG A 122 2.97 -2.40 28.43
N THR A 123 3.46 -1.22 28.82
CA THR A 123 4.03 -0.24 27.90
C THR A 123 5.05 -0.92 26.96
N PRO A 124 4.95 -0.75 25.64
CA PRO A 124 5.85 -1.39 24.70
C PRO A 124 7.29 -0.90 24.94
N SER A 125 8.22 -1.84 25.00
CA SER A 125 9.66 -1.56 25.03
C SER A 125 10.13 -0.92 23.72
N LYS A 126 11.32 -0.33 23.74
CA LYS A 126 11.98 0.25 22.57
C LYS A 126 12.06 -0.73 21.39
N ALA A 127 12.45 -1.98 21.66
CA ALA A 127 12.55 -3.03 20.66
C ALA A 127 11.18 -3.42 20.08
N GLU A 128 10.12 -3.38 20.89
CA GLU A 128 8.75 -3.61 20.43
C GLU A 128 8.24 -2.47 19.56
N CYS A 129 8.51 -1.22 19.94
CA CYS A 129 8.24 -0.05 19.10
C CYS A 129 8.92 -0.14 17.73
N GLY A 130 10.21 -0.50 17.68
CA GLY A 130 10.93 -0.72 16.43
C GLY A 130 10.29 -1.81 15.56
N ARG A 131 10.00 -2.98 16.14
CA ARG A 131 9.37 -4.11 15.43
C ARG A 131 7.97 -3.79 14.92
N MET A 132 7.15 -3.09 15.72
CA MET A 132 5.81 -2.69 15.32
C MET A 132 5.84 -1.71 14.14
N LEU A 133 6.65 -0.66 14.21
CA LEU A 133 6.77 0.33 13.14
C LEU A 133 7.34 -0.29 11.85
N GLU A 134 8.33 -1.17 11.97
CA GLU A 134 8.89 -1.89 10.83
C GLU A 134 7.88 -2.87 10.22
N SER A 135 7.16 -3.63 11.04
CA SER A 135 6.10 -4.54 10.59
C SER A 135 4.99 -3.78 9.87
N LEU A 136 4.53 -2.65 10.42
CA LEU A 136 3.51 -1.81 9.81
C LEU A 136 3.96 -1.25 8.46
N SER A 137 5.24 -0.87 8.33
CA SER A 137 5.79 -0.36 7.06
C SER A 137 5.77 -1.40 5.93
N ARG A 138 5.74 -2.69 6.27
CA ARG A 138 5.76 -3.81 5.32
C ARG A 138 4.40 -4.49 5.15
N LEU A 139 3.41 -4.07 5.93
CA LEU A 139 2.07 -4.63 5.84
C LEU A 139 1.54 -4.35 4.42
N SER A 140 1.12 -5.41 3.72
CA SER A 140 0.52 -5.30 2.39
C SER A 140 -0.89 -4.70 2.50
N ILE A 141 -1.45 -4.25 1.37
CA ILE A 141 -2.82 -3.73 1.27
C ILE A 141 -3.57 -4.48 0.18
#